data_AF-R5XYF1-F1
#
_entry.id   AF-R5XYF1-F1
#
_cell.length_a   1.000
_cell.length_b   1.000
_cell.length_c   1.000
_cell.angle_alpha   90.00
_cell.angle_beta   90.00
_cell.angle_gamma   90.00
#
_symmetry.space_group_name_H-M   'P 1'
#
loop_
_entity.id
_entity.type
_entity.pdbx_description
1 polymer ?
#
loop_
_entity_poly.entity_id
_entity_poly.type
_entity_poly.pdbx_seq_one_letter_code
_entity_poly.pdbx_strand_id
1 'polypeptide(L)'
;MTEDGSNLTTSPITEYVYSFISAAADDDSGKEVSYTKGNYHITGGPAYIYASSMRDLYRAQYTFENTTANEVKGASVVANSSAPIKASYIAVKDEKFDILGKTGDQNGIAKSYIFETTAEYDALTPEEKEAAWTAICKVGTMTSKQYTYNIGAKFGSTTASTAVKVFCYEEFGLGSLLSSEIGRHRQASNYSAGWSDWEKAMKDAVDAVYSPFVQGAFRNTKAKKYQSAYTALKAAVETLDANEMAGGLDSTKAIMNSYAPSNEGKNYTDADYSFFGVADYEPYTYYNYRNEVKQANSMINRAEIPDAQGKTYPADSLTVTYRNHRLNLYGSRLLKKDALKTHLAYEIANAQAKGYNSADYTAESWAAYQTALNFANSVNNDSSSSLRQTKVNTAYEMLLEYQKRLISAGGSTPVTPTYSLISDVETIEMADGNVLVGVLGDGSNDATYYFSTTENCTVEFVENDQGSYSTDAKIVVKNNAGDIIETYIVSVTGDVNGDSACGDPVDALEVEVVANGLDDFATSARELAGDLNGDGAVDPSDSSAIEIVASGMADIDFVNRTVIY
;
A
#
# COMPACT_ATOMS: atom_id res chain seq x y z
N MET A 1 -26.85 -8.52 -2.66
CA MET A 1 -28.03 -8.64 -1.77
C MET A 1 -27.55 -8.53 -0.33
N THR A 2 -28.44 -8.23 0.60
CA THR A 2 -28.22 -8.44 2.05
C THR A 2 -28.11 -9.95 2.36
N GLU A 3 -27.72 -10.32 3.59
CA GLU A 3 -27.66 -11.74 4.01
C GLU A 3 -29.01 -12.47 3.94
N ASP A 4 -30.13 -11.75 4.04
CA ASP A 4 -31.48 -12.31 3.90
C ASP A 4 -32.00 -12.34 2.44
N GLY A 5 -31.15 -11.98 1.47
CA GLY A 5 -31.49 -11.98 0.05
C GLY A 5 -32.28 -10.75 -0.42
N SER A 6 -32.55 -9.78 0.45
CA SER A 6 -33.17 -8.51 0.04
C SER A 6 -32.20 -7.60 -0.73
N ASN A 7 -32.77 -6.65 -1.48
CA ASN A 7 -32.00 -5.77 -2.36
C ASN A 7 -31.22 -4.74 -1.53
N LEU A 8 -29.91 -4.63 -1.80
CA LEU A 8 -29.03 -3.60 -1.19
C LEU A 8 -29.43 -2.18 -1.60
N THR A 9 -29.97 -2.02 -2.81
CA THR A 9 -30.36 -0.74 -3.41
C THR A 9 -31.79 -0.84 -3.94
N THR A 10 -32.52 0.29 -3.91
CA THR A 10 -33.88 0.38 -4.48
C THR A 10 -33.87 0.34 -6.01
N SER A 11 -32.74 0.65 -6.65
CA SER A 11 -32.51 0.53 -8.08
C SER A 11 -31.51 -0.60 -8.38
N PRO A 12 -31.74 -1.41 -9.44
CA PRO A 12 -30.81 -2.48 -9.81
C PRO A 12 -29.45 -1.91 -10.23
N ILE A 13 -28.38 -2.55 -9.77
CA ILE A 13 -27.01 -2.28 -10.24
C ILE A 13 -26.94 -2.74 -11.69
N THR A 14 -26.45 -1.89 -12.58
CA THR A 14 -26.32 -2.20 -14.00
C THR A 14 -24.85 -2.30 -14.34
N GLU A 15 -24.41 -3.46 -14.79
CA GLU A 15 -23.05 -3.66 -15.30
C GLU A 15 -23.08 -3.64 -16.83
N TYR A 16 -22.27 -2.75 -17.42
CA TYR A 16 -22.10 -2.71 -18.87
C TYR A 16 -20.94 -3.62 -19.26
N VAL A 17 -21.27 -4.73 -19.91
CA VAL A 17 -20.28 -5.65 -20.46
C VAL A 17 -20.09 -5.34 -21.94
N TYR A 18 -18.91 -4.87 -22.30
CA TYR A 18 -18.54 -4.66 -23.70
C TYR A 18 -17.79 -5.88 -24.21
N SER A 19 -18.33 -6.51 -25.25
CA SER A 19 -17.69 -7.64 -25.93
C SER A 19 -17.58 -7.34 -27.42
N PHE A 20 -16.50 -7.82 -28.02
CA PHE A 20 -16.32 -7.83 -29.46
C PHE A 20 -16.46 -9.28 -29.94
N ILE A 21 -17.42 -9.54 -30.84
CA ILE A 21 -17.62 -10.87 -31.41
C ILE A 21 -17.14 -10.83 -32.87
N SER A 22 -16.10 -11.59 -33.17
CA SER A 22 -15.62 -11.84 -34.55
C SER A 22 -15.59 -13.31 -34.86
N ALA A 23 -15.64 -13.66 -36.15
CA ALA A 23 -15.34 -15.01 -36.60
C ALA A 23 -13.81 -15.23 -36.56
N ALA A 24 -13.37 -16.40 -36.08
CA ALA A 24 -11.94 -16.75 -36.05
C ALA A 24 -11.30 -16.78 -37.46
N ALA A 25 -12.10 -16.98 -38.51
CA ALA A 25 -11.63 -16.97 -39.90
C ALA A 25 -11.16 -15.58 -40.39
N ASP A 26 -11.53 -14.51 -39.68
CA ASP A 26 -11.22 -13.14 -40.06
C ASP A 26 -9.90 -12.63 -39.47
N ASP A 27 -9.28 -13.34 -38.52
CA ASP A 27 -8.04 -12.91 -37.85
C ASP A 27 -6.79 -13.56 -38.47
N ASP A 28 -5.88 -12.72 -38.98
CA ASP A 28 -4.63 -13.15 -39.58
C ASP A 28 -3.49 -13.32 -38.55
N SER A 29 -3.68 -12.89 -37.29
CA SER A 29 -2.63 -13.00 -36.25
C SER A 29 -2.25 -14.44 -35.89
N GLY A 30 -3.18 -15.38 -36.06
CA GLY A 30 -2.95 -16.82 -35.87
C GLY A 30 -2.46 -17.56 -37.13
N LYS A 31 -2.30 -16.88 -38.27
CA LYS A 31 -1.86 -17.55 -39.51
C LYS A 31 -0.38 -17.87 -39.44
N GLU A 32 -0.05 -19.14 -39.67
CA GLU A 32 1.32 -19.63 -39.67
C GLU A 32 1.90 -19.73 -41.08
N VAL A 33 3.22 -19.60 -41.17
CA VAL A 33 3.99 -19.90 -42.36
C VAL A 33 3.99 -21.41 -42.61
N SER A 34 3.87 -21.80 -43.88
CA SER A 34 4.25 -23.12 -44.37
C SER A 34 4.97 -22.95 -45.70
N TYR A 35 6.28 -23.23 -45.71
CA TYR A 35 7.12 -23.03 -46.90
C TYR A 35 8.13 -24.16 -47.07
N THR A 36 8.31 -24.61 -48.30
CA THR A 36 9.26 -25.68 -48.64
C THR A 36 10.23 -25.23 -49.72
N LYS A 37 11.52 -25.49 -49.53
CA LYS A 37 12.54 -25.36 -50.57
C LYS A 37 13.51 -26.54 -50.52
N GLY A 38 13.53 -27.33 -51.59
CA GLY A 38 14.26 -28.59 -51.60
C GLY A 38 13.79 -29.50 -50.47
N ASN A 39 14.73 -29.95 -49.63
CA ASN A 39 14.45 -30.82 -48.49
C ASN A 39 14.12 -30.06 -47.20
N TYR A 40 14.01 -28.73 -47.23
CA TYR A 40 13.84 -27.92 -46.03
C TYR A 40 12.43 -27.35 -45.94
N HIS A 41 11.79 -27.56 -44.79
CA HIS A 41 10.46 -27.05 -44.47
C HIS A 41 10.54 -26.02 -43.34
N ILE A 42 9.78 -24.93 -43.48
CA ILE A 42 9.67 -23.84 -42.49
C ILE A 42 8.21 -23.73 -42.05
N THR A 43 7.95 -23.90 -40.75
CA THR A 43 6.60 -23.96 -40.16
C THR A 43 6.52 -23.32 -38.77
N GLY A 44 5.31 -23.23 -38.22
CA GLY A 44 5.05 -22.93 -36.80
C GLY A 44 5.32 -21.49 -36.35
N GLY A 45 5.72 -20.60 -37.26
CA GLY A 45 5.90 -19.18 -37.00
C GLY A 45 4.89 -18.31 -37.75
N PRO A 46 4.67 -17.06 -37.32
CA PRO A 46 3.62 -16.20 -37.87
C PRO A 46 3.89 -15.80 -39.33
N ALA A 47 2.86 -15.85 -40.17
CA ALA A 47 2.87 -15.29 -41.53
C ALA A 47 2.79 -13.75 -41.51
N TYR A 48 2.18 -13.20 -40.45
CA TYR A 48 2.01 -11.78 -40.21
C TYR A 48 2.36 -11.46 -38.76
N ILE A 49 3.27 -10.52 -38.56
CA ILE A 49 3.68 -10.07 -37.23
C ILE A 49 3.04 -8.71 -36.98
N TYR A 50 2.19 -8.62 -35.96
CA TYR A 50 1.64 -7.35 -35.48
C TYR A 50 2.37 -7.00 -34.20
N ALA A 51 3.20 -5.96 -34.28
CA ALA A 51 4.06 -5.52 -33.20
C ALA A 51 3.60 -4.14 -32.71
N SER A 52 3.31 -4.02 -31.41
CA SER A 52 3.12 -2.74 -30.72
C SER A 52 4.37 -2.31 -29.94
N SER A 53 5.39 -3.19 -29.88
CA SER A 53 6.70 -2.90 -29.32
C SER A 53 7.80 -3.71 -30.02
N MET A 54 9.07 -3.38 -29.75
CA MET A 54 10.22 -4.16 -30.24
C MET A 54 10.18 -5.62 -29.76
N ARG A 55 9.64 -5.87 -28.55
CA ARG A 55 9.54 -7.22 -27.98
C ARG A 55 8.62 -8.13 -28.79
N ASP A 56 7.60 -7.59 -29.45
CA ASP A 56 6.70 -8.42 -30.26
C ASP A 56 7.37 -8.99 -31.51
N LEU A 57 8.52 -8.45 -31.91
CA LEU A 57 9.32 -9.02 -33.00
C LEU A 57 9.93 -10.38 -32.63
N TYR A 58 10.07 -10.69 -31.33
CA TYR A 58 10.45 -12.03 -30.87
C TYR A 58 9.39 -13.10 -31.19
N ARG A 59 8.17 -12.71 -31.58
CA ARG A 59 7.20 -13.67 -32.14
C ARG A 59 7.65 -14.27 -33.47
N ALA A 60 8.67 -13.70 -34.12
CA ALA A 60 9.36 -14.29 -35.27
C ALA A 60 10.21 -15.50 -34.85
N GLN A 61 9.57 -16.54 -34.32
CA GLN A 61 10.17 -17.84 -34.05
C GLN A 61 9.62 -18.83 -35.09
N TYR A 62 10.50 -19.58 -35.74
CA TYR A 62 10.10 -20.55 -36.75
C TYR A 62 10.71 -21.92 -36.45
N THR A 63 9.99 -22.94 -36.89
CA THR A 63 10.44 -24.33 -36.90
C THR A 63 11.05 -24.64 -38.26
N PHE A 64 12.23 -25.27 -38.23
CA PHE A 64 13.00 -25.68 -39.39
C PHE A 64 13.14 -27.18 -39.40
N GLU A 65 12.78 -27.83 -40.50
CA GLU A 65 12.84 -29.28 -40.67
C GLU A 65 13.67 -29.65 -41.90
N ASN A 66 14.43 -30.73 -41.81
CA ASN A 66 14.97 -31.44 -42.97
C ASN A 66 14.13 -32.70 -43.24
N THR A 67 13.34 -32.67 -44.32
CA THR A 67 12.39 -33.74 -44.67
C THR A 67 13.06 -35.07 -45.03
N THR A 68 14.37 -35.06 -45.31
CA THR A 68 15.14 -36.29 -45.54
C THR A 68 15.61 -36.99 -44.27
N ALA A 69 15.24 -36.47 -43.09
CA ALA A 69 15.64 -37.00 -41.78
C ALA A 69 17.14 -36.99 -41.48
N ASN A 70 17.96 -36.39 -42.36
CA ASN A 70 19.41 -36.27 -42.18
C ASN A 70 19.76 -35.10 -41.26
N GLU A 71 20.84 -35.29 -40.50
CA GLU A 71 21.42 -34.24 -39.66
C GLU A 71 21.88 -33.04 -40.50
N VAL A 72 21.67 -31.84 -39.98
CA VAL A 72 22.15 -30.58 -40.55
C VAL A 72 22.87 -29.80 -39.45
N LYS A 73 24.16 -29.51 -39.64
CA LYS A 73 24.94 -28.75 -38.66
C LYS A 73 25.22 -27.33 -39.10
N GLY A 74 25.27 -26.41 -38.13
CA GLY A 74 25.68 -25.03 -38.31
C GLY A 74 24.76 -24.23 -39.21
N ALA A 75 23.45 -24.51 -39.18
CA ALA A 75 22.47 -23.69 -39.86
C ALA A 75 22.38 -22.32 -39.17
N SER A 76 22.10 -21.27 -39.94
CA SER A 76 21.95 -19.91 -39.41
C SER A 76 20.66 -19.30 -39.94
N VAL A 77 19.96 -18.55 -39.10
CA VAL A 77 18.75 -17.84 -39.55
C VAL A 77 19.11 -16.74 -40.55
N VAL A 78 18.14 -16.37 -41.39
CA VAL A 78 18.27 -15.26 -42.34
C VAL A 78 17.02 -14.40 -42.29
N ALA A 79 17.20 -13.07 -42.36
CA ALA A 79 16.12 -12.13 -42.60
C ALA A 79 16.63 -10.99 -43.48
N ASN A 80 16.05 -10.87 -44.68
CA ASN A 80 16.44 -9.84 -45.64
C ASN A 80 15.26 -8.94 -46.00
N SER A 81 15.45 -7.63 -45.97
CA SER A 81 14.47 -6.64 -46.42
C SER A 81 15.14 -5.57 -47.27
N SER A 82 14.44 -5.07 -48.29
CA SER A 82 14.88 -3.90 -49.08
C SER A 82 14.69 -2.58 -48.34
N ALA A 83 13.89 -2.57 -47.28
CA ALA A 83 13.66 -1.41 -46.43
C ALA A 83 13.49 -1.92 -44.98
N PRO A 84 14.57 -2.35 -44.30
CA PRO A 84 14.48 -2.95 -42.98
C PRO A 84 14.03 -1.94 -41.92
N ILE A 85 13.54 -2.47 -40.80
CA ILE A 85 13.47 -1.75 -39.52
C ILE A 85 14.89 -1.31 -39.18
N LYS A 86 15.06 -0.14 -38.55
CA LYS A 86 16.37 0.49 -38.33
C LYS A 86 17.41 -0.53 -37.85
N ALA A 87 18.37 -0.85 -38.71
CA ALA A 87 19.32 -1.95 -38.50
C ALA A 87 20.25 -1.74 -37.29
N SER A 88 20.32 -0.51 -36.77
CA SER A 88 21.07 -0.19 -35.56
C SER A 88 20.36 -0.63 -34.27
N TYR A 89 19.06 -0.95 -34.31
CA TYR A 89 18.29 -1.40 -33.15
C TYR A 89 17.96 -2.89 -33.16
N ILE A 90 17.85 -3.47 -34.36
CA ILE A 90 17.49 -4.87 -34.57
C ILE A 90 18.53 -5.57 -35.44
N ALA A 91 18.96 -6.75 -35.01
CA ALA A 91 19.86 -7.62 -35.75
C ALA A 91 19.17 -8.95 -36.12
N VAL A 92 19.72 -9.61 -37.13
CA VAL A 92 19.41 -11.02 -37.40
C VAL A 92 20.21 -11.85 -36.42
N LYS A 93 19.55 -12.78 -35.73
CA LYS A 93 20.19 -13.63 -34.72
C LYS A 93 21.39 -14.37 -35.31
N ASP A 94 22.58 -14.18 -34.74
CA ASP A 94 23.82 -14.79 -35.25
C ASP A 94 24.06 -16.22 -34.72
N GLU A 95 23.28 -16.65 -33.73
CA GLU A 95 23.39 -17.99 -33.16
C GLU A 95 23.10 -19.08 -34.20
N LYS A 96 24.03 -20.03 -34.32
CA LYS A 96 23.88 -21.20 -35.19
C LYS A 96 23.07 -22.28 -34.47
N PHE A 97 22.32 -23.05 -35.24
CA PHE A 97 21.54 -24.17 -34.74
C PHE A 97 21.74 -25.43 -35.60
N ASP A 98 21.51 -26.58 -34.98
CA ASP A 98 21.59 -27.88 -35.62
C ASP A 98 20.20 -28.51 -35.72
N ILE A 99 19.94 -29.22 -36.82
CA ILE A 99 18.79 -30.11 -36.96
C ILE A 99 19.32 -31.53 -36.77
N LEU A 100 18.92 -32.17 -35.67
CA LEU A 100 19.32 -33.55 -35.38
C LEU A 100 18.68 -34.52 -36.38
N GLY A 101 19.42 -35.58 -36.75
CA GLY A 101 18.87 -36.65 -37.59
C GLY A 101 17.68 -37.35 -36.89
N LYS A 102 16.65 -37.73 -37.65
CA LYS A 102 15.40 -38.27 -37.10
C LYS A 102 15.60 -39.71 -36.60
N THR A 103 15.87 -39.86 -35.31
CA THR A 103 15.97 -41.17 -34.61
C THR A 103 14.76 -41.46 -33.70
N GLY A 104 13.73 -40.61 -33.70
CA GLY A 104 12.51 -40.73 -32.90
C GLY A 104 11.60 -39.49 -33.03
N ASP A 105 10.54 -39.39 -32.21
CA ASP A 105 9.47 -38.37 -32.34
C ASP A 105 9.87 -36.92 -32.01
N GLN A 106 10.99 -36.71 -31.30
CA GLN A 106 11.50 -35.36 -30.95
C GLN A 106 12.67 -34.89 -31.82
N ASN A 107 13.14 -35.71 -32.78
CA ASN A 107 14.29 -35.41 -33.62
C ASN A 107 13.87 -35.06 -35.05
N GLY A 108 14.66 -34.26 -35.77
CA GLY A 108 14.38 -33.84 -37.16
C GLY A 108 13.90 -32.39 -37.33
N ILE A 109 13.70 -31.65 -36.24
CA ILE A 109 13.30 -30.23 -36.27
C ILE A 109 14.19 -29.39 -35.36
N ALA A 110 14.32 -28.10 -35.67
CA ALA A 110 14.93 -27.08 -34.82
C ALA A 110 14.04 -25.84 -34.75
N LYS A 111 14.01 -25.16 -33.60
CA LYS A 111 13.29 -23.88 -33.44
C LYS A 111 14.31 -22.77 -33.23
N SER A 112 14.16 -21.66 -33.94
CA SER A 112 14.99 -20.48 -33.71
C SER A 112 14.19 -19.20 -33.84
N TYR A 113 14.53 -18.23 -32.99
CA TYR A 113 14.18 -16.83 -33.18
C TYR A 113 14.99 -16.25 -34.34
N ILE A 114 14.37 -15.32 -35.06
CA ILE A 114 14.97 -14.69 -36.24
C ILE A 114 15.68 -13.39 -35.89
N PHE A 115 15.08 -12.61 -35.00
CA PHE A 115 15.54 -11.29 -34.61
C PHE A 115 16.05 -11.27 -33.18
N GLU A 116 16.99 -10.37 -32.92
CA GLU A 116 17.44 -9.97 -31.60
C GLU A 116 17.59 -8.45 -31.52
N THR A 117 17.41 -7.89 -30.32
CA THR A 117 17.78 -6.50 -30.08
C THR A 117 19.30 -6.36 -30.03
N THR A 118 19.77 -5.19 -30.42
CA THR A 118 21.19 -4.84 -30.37
C THR A 118 21.53 -4.16 -29.05
N ALA A 119 22.81 -4.17 -28.68
CA ALA A 119 23.30 -3.41 -27.52
C ALA A 119 22.95 -1.91 -27.58
N GLU A 120 22.87 -1.32 -28.79
CA GLU A 120 22.45 0.07 -28.97
C GLU A 120 20.99 0.28 -28.53
N TYR A 121 20.09 -0.66 -28.84
CA TYR A 121 18.70 -0.57 -28.39
C TYR A 121 18.58 -0.85 -26.89
N ASP A 122 19.33 -1.81 -26.37
CA ASP A 122 19.26 -2.20 -24.97
C ASP A 122 19.72 -1.07 -24.03
N ALA A 123 20.70 -0.26 -24.47
CA ALA A 123 21.23 0.90 -23.76
C ALA A 123 20.29 2.12 -23.67
N LEU A 124 19.18 2.15 -24.43
CA LEU A 124 18.22 3.25 -24.41
C LEU A 124 17.38 3.27 -23.12
N THR A 125 17.02 4.47 -22.65
CA THR A 125 16.03 4.64 -21.57
C THR A 125 14.62 4.21 -22.03
N PRO A 126 13.65 4.00 -21.11
CA PRO A 126 12.27 3.71 -21.49
C PRO A 126 11.67 4.76 -22.45
N GLU A 127 11.90 6.05 -22.20
CA GLU A 127 11.39 7.15 -23.01
C GLU A 127 12.03 7.16 -24.41
N GLU A 128 13.34 6.88 -24.48
CA GLU A 128 14.07 6.76 -25.74
C GLU A 128 13.60 5.54 -26.55
N LYS A 129 13.26 4.42 -25.88
CA LYS A 129 12.69 3.23 -26.52
C LYS A 129 11.31 3.51 -27.13
N GLU A 130 10.46 4.26 -26.44
CA GLU A 130 9.16 4.71 -26.96
C GLU A 130 9.35 5.63 -28.17
N ALA A 131 10.23 6.63 -28.07
CA ALA A 131 10.51 7.54 -29.19
C ALA A 131 11.09 6.81 -30.42
N ALA A 132 11.99 5.85 -30.19
CA ALA A 132 12.54 4.99 -31.22
C ALA A 132 11.44 4.13 -31.88
N TRP A 133 10.53 3.57 -31.10
CA TRP A 133 9.40 2.79 -31.61
C TRP A 133 8.45 3.65 -32.45
N THR A 134 8.10 4.84 -31.96
CA THR A 134 7.31 5.82 -32.73
C THR A 134 7.94 6.13 -34.08
N ALA A 135 9.26 6.34 -34.12
CA ALA A 135 9.97 6.57 -35.38
C ALA A 135 9.90 5.36 -36.34
N ILE A 136 9.94 4.14 -35.82
CA ILE A 136 9.80 2.89 -36.61
C ILE A 136 8.40 2.77 -37.22
N CYS A 137 7.37 3.15 -36.47
CA CYS A 137 5.96 3.05 -36.85
C CYS A 137 5.51 4.14 -37.83
N LYS A 138 6.20 5.29 -37.87
CA LYS A 138 5.74 6.47 -38.59
C LYS A 138 5.87 6.38 -40.13
N VAL A 139 4.80 6.73 -40.85
CA VAL A 139 4.76 6.95 -42.30
C VAL A 139 3.85 8.14 -42.61
N GLY A 140 4.44 9.29 -42.96
CA GLY A 140 3.67 10.53 -43.13
C GLY A 140 2.92 10.88 -41.85
N THR A 141 1.60 10.92 -41.90
CA THR A 141 0.71 11.15 -40.74
C THR A 141 0.26 9.87 -40.04
N MET A 142 0.57 8.68 -40.58
CA MET A 142 0.22 7.41 -39.96
C MET A 142 1.27 6.99 -38.93
N THR A 143 0.82 6.45 -37.80
CA THR A 143 1.64 5.78 -36.78
C THR A 143 1.61 4.25 -36.94
N SER A 144 1.49 3.78 -38.20
CA SER A 144 1.67 2.37 -38.53
C SER A 144 2.39 2.16 -39.86
N LYS A 145 3.36 1.25 -39.85
CA LYS A 145 4.21 0.92 -41.00
C LYS A 145 4.26 -0.58 -41.24
N GLN A 146 4.26 -0.95 -42.51
CA GLN A 146 4.47 -2.33 -42.93
C GLN A 146 5.90 -2.48 -43.43
N TYR A 147 6.60 -3.48 -42.90
CA TYR A 147 7.87 -3.99 -43.36
C TYR A 147 7.65 -5.36 -44.00
N THR A 148 8.48 -5.70 -45.00
CA THR A 148 8.44 -7.03 -45.62
C THR A 148 9.83 -7.64 -45.50
N TYR A 149 9.92 -8.81 -44.89
CA TYR A 149 11.15 -9.56 -44.72
C TYR A 149 11.04 -10.91 -45.43
N ASN A 150 12.11 -11.34 -46.08
CA ASN A 150 12.30 -12.74 -46.45
C ASN A 150 13.00 -13.44 -45.30
N ILE A 151 12.23 -14.19 -44.52
CA ILE A 151 12.66 -14.85 -43.30
C ILE A 151 12.86 -16.34 -43.57
N GLY A 152 13.91 -16.92 -42.99
CA GLY A 152 14.12 -18.36 -42.98
C GLY A 152 15.49 -18.74 -42.43
N ALA A 153 16.15 -19.71 -43.06
CA ALA A 153 17.48 -20.15 -42.67
C ALA A 153 18.35 -20.57 -43.86
N LYS A 154 19.65 -20.55 -43.62
CA LYS A 154 20.68 -21.05 -44.52
C LYS A 154 21.20 -22.39 -43.99
N PHE A 155 21.07 -23.43 -44.82
CA PHE A 155 21.52 -24.80 -44.58
C PHE A 155 22.68 -25.12 -45.53
N GLY A 156 23.91 -24.87 -45.08
CA GLY A 156 25.09 -24.99 -45.95
C GLY A 156 25.02 -24.02 -47.14
N SER A 157 24.94 -24.55 -48.37
CA SER A 157 24.80 -23.76 -49.60
C SER A 157 23.34 -23.40 -49.94
N THR A 158 22.35 -23.97 -49.25
CA THR A 158 20.94 -23.79 -49.56
C THR A 158 20.31 -22.77 -48.63
N THR A 159 19.76 -21.68 -49.18
CA THR A 159 18.94 -20.72 -48.40
C THR A 159 17.46 -20.97 -48.66
N ALA A 160 16.70 -21.33 -47.64
CA ALA A 160 15.24 -21.42 -47.68
C ALA A 160 14.66 -20.21 -46.93
N SER A 161 13.82 -19.43 -47.60
CA SER A 161 13.21 -18.22 -47.01
C SER A 161 11.88 -17.89 -47.68
N THR A 162 10.97 -17.31 -46.93
CA THR A 162 9.64 -16.89 -47.39
C THR A 162 9.30 -15.48 -46.91
N ALA A 163 8.38 -14.82 -47.61
CA ALA A 163 7.99 -13.45 -47.30
C ALA A 163 7.04 -13.42 -46.08
N VAL A 164 7.40 -12.60 -45.09
CA VAL A 164 6.62 -12.31 -43.88
C VAL A 164 6.42 -10.80 -43.81
N LYS A 165 5.19 -10.38 -43.49
CA LYS A 165 4.89 -8.94 -43.30
C LYS A 165 4.90 -8.63 -41.81
N VAL A 166 5.62 -7.56 -41.45
CA VAL A 166 5.69 -7.05 -40.09
C VAL A 166 4.98 -5.69 -40.05
N PHE A 167 3.92 -5.60 -39.26
CA PHE A 167 3.14 -4.40 -39.03
C PHE A 167 3.55 -3.81 -37.69
N CYS A 168 4.28 -2.70 -37.71
CA CYS A 168 4.63 -1.95 -36.51
C CYS A 168 3.58 -0.85 -36.32
N TYR A 169 3.02 -0.71 -35.13
CA TYR A 169 1.99 0.28 -34.81
C TYR A 169 2.11 0.79 -33.37
N GLU A 170 1.46 1.92 -33.09
CA GLU A 170 1.34 2.47 -31.75
C GLU A 170 -0.04 2.18 -31.15
N GLU A 171 -0.05 1.78 -29.87
CA GLU A 171 -1.28 1.54 -29.11
C GLU A 171 -1.64 2.71 -28.18
N PHE A 172 -0.73 3.69 -28.02
CA PHE A 172 -0.91 4.91 -27.22
C PHE A 172 -1.30 4.67 -25.74
N GLY A 173 -1.13 3.45 -25.23
CA GLY A 173 -1.60 3.06 -23.90
C GLY A 173 -3.10 2.76 -23.81
N LEU A 174 -3.82 2.66 -24.95
CA LEU A 174 -5.26 2.38 -24.98
C LEU A 174 -5.62 1.08 -24.25
N GLY A 175 -4.84 0.01 -24.42
CA GLY A 175 -5.10 -1.28 -23.77
C GLY A 175 -5.08 -1.18 -22.25
N SER A 176 -4.08 -0.50 -21.68
CA SER A 176 -3.97 -0.27 -20.24
C SER A 176 -5.09 0.63 -19.72
N LEU A 177 -5.39 1.72 -20.43
CA LEU A 177 -6.48 2.63 -20.04
C LEU A 177 -7.84 1.92 -20.05
N LEU A 178 -8.14 1.18 -21.11
CA LEU A 178 -9.37 0.39 -21.23
C LEU A 178 -9.48 -0.65 -20.11
N SER A 179 -8.39 -1.38 -19.82
CA SER A 179 -8.39 -2.39 -18.76
C SER A 179 -8.61 -1.78 -17.38
N SER A 180 -7.99 -0.63 -17.11
CA SER A 180 -8.21 0.15 -15.88
C SER A 180 -9.68 0.59 -15.77
N GLU A 181 -10.26 1.12 -16.85
CA GLU A 181 -11.66 1.59 -16.83
C GLU A 181 -12.68 0.46 -16.69
N ILE A 182 -12.43 -0.71 -17.29
CA ILE A 182 -13.25 -1.91 -17.07
C ILE A 182 -13.20 -2.32 -15.59
N GLY A 183 -12.01 -2.32 -14.99
CA GLY A 183 -11.82 -2.69 -13.58
C GLY A 183 -12.45 -1.71 -12.57
N ARG A 184 -12.89 -0.52 -13.00
CA ARG A 184 -13.56 0.46 -12.13
C ARG A 184 -15.05 0.18 -11.88
N HIS A 185 -15.69 -0.66 -12.70
CA HIS A 185 -17.11 -1.01 -12.58
C HIS A 185 -18.04 0.21 -12.36
N ARG A 186 -17.78 1.31 -13.07
CA ARG A 186 -18.49 2.59 -12.91
C ARG A 186 -20.01 2.43 -13.06
N GLN A 187 -20.78 3.28 -12.38
CA GLN A 187 -22.24 3.29 -12.45
C GLN A 187 -22.76 4.65 -12.92
N ALA A 188 -23.70 4.67 -13.86
CA ALA A 188 -24.27 5.90 -14.44
C ALA A 188 -24.86 6.85 -13.39
N SER A 189 -25.50 6.29 -12.37
CA SER A 189 -26.12 7.03 -11.27
C SER A 189 -25.12 7.83 -10.42
N ASN A 190 -23.82 7.55 -10.54
CA ASN A 190 -22.77 8.21 -9.76
C ASN A 190 -22.28 9.50 -10.42
N TYR A 191 -22.80 9.88 -11.60
CA TYR A 191 -22.30 11.01 -12.35
C TYR A 191 -23.43 11.93 -12.79
N SER A 192 -23.20 13.24 -12.68
CA SER A 192 -24.18 14.26 -13.06
C SER A 192 -24.22 14.50 -14.59
N ALA A 193 -23.14 14.18 -15.29
CA ALA A 193 -22.98 14.32 -16.73
C ALA A 193 -21.87 13.40 -17.29
N GLY A 194 -21.70 13.35 -18.61
CA GLY A 194 -20.57 12.67 -19.28
C GLY A 194 -20.73 11.16 -19.53
N TRP A 195 -21.74 10.51 -18.95
CA TRP A 195 -21.94 9.05 -19.07
C TRP A 195 -22.06 8.55 -20.51
N SER A 196 -22.87 9.23 -21.34
CA SER A 196 -23.10 8.82 -22.74
C SER A 196 -21.82 8.90 -23.58
N ASP A 197 -20.96 9.89 -23.30
CA ASP A 197 -19.69 10.06 -24.02
C ASP A 197 -18.68 8.99 -23.59
N TRP A 198 -18.64 8.69 -22.29
CA TRP A 198 -17.85 7.57 -21.76
C TRP A 198 -18.29 6.22 -22.33
N GLU A 199 -19.60 5.93 -22.36
CA GLU A 199 -20.12 4.69 -22.94
C GLU A 199 -19.73 4.55 -24.42
N LYS A 200 -19.81 5.63 -25.19
CA LYS A 200 -19.38 5.64 -26.60
C LYS A 200 -17.88 5.40 -26.71
N ALA A 201 -17.07 6.09 -25.91
CA ALA A 201 -15.62 5.96 -25.95
C ALA A 201 -15.15 4.56 -25.53
N MET A 202 -15.82 3.92 -24.57
CA MET A 202 -15.60 2.53 -24.19
C MET A 202 -15.87 1.57 -25.36
N LYS A 203 -16.97 1.76 -26.10
CA LYS A 203 -17.28 0.96 -27.30
C LYS A 203 -16.21 1.13 -28.38
N ASP A 204 -15.81 2.38 -28.66
CA ASP A 204 -14.79 2.70 -29.66
C ASP A 204 -13.42 2.11 -29.26
N ALA A 205 -13.09 2.12 -27.96
CA ALA A 205 -11.88 1.51 -27.41
C ALA A 205 -11.88 -0.02 -27.54
N VAL A 206 -12.99 -0.67 -27.19
CA VAL A 206 -13.16 -2.13 -27.31
C VAL A 206 -13.05 -2.58 -28.77
N ASP A 207 -13.68 -1.86 -29.69
CA ASP A 207 -13.56 -2.11 -31.13
C ASP A 207 -12.11 -1.92 -31.63
N ALA A 208 -11.40 -0.90 -31.15
CA ALA A 208 -10.00 -0.71 -31.52
C ALA A 208 -9.10 -1.85 -31.00
N VAL A 209 -9.21 -2.23 -29.73
CA VAL A 209 -8.35 -3.22 -29.06
C VAL A 209 -8.65 -4.63 -29.52
N TYR A 210 -9.92 -5.04 -29.52
CA TYR A 210 -10.32 -6.44 -29.69
C TYR A 210 -10.77 -6.82 -31.12
N SER A 211 -10.83 -5.89 -32.06
CA SER A 211 -11.08 -6.23 -33.48
C SER A 211 -9.99 -7.16 -34.06
N PRO A 212 -10.31 -8.03 -35.03
CA PRO A 212 -9.35 -8.97 -35.61
C PRO A 212 -8.21 -8.25 -36.33
N PHE A 213 -7.02 -8.84 -36.30
CA PHE A 213 -5.88 -8.34 -37.05
C PHE A 213 -5.94 -8.85 -38.49
N VAL A 214 -6.40 -8.02 -39.42
CA VAL A 214 -6.54 -8.40 -40.84
C VAL A 214 -5.46 -7.73 -41.69
N GLN A 215 -4.55 -8.48 -42.29
CA GLN A 215 -3.42 -8.01 -43.10
C GLN A 215 -3.79 -6.91 -44.10
N GLY A 216 -4.89 -7.11 -44.84
CA GLY A 216 -5.33 -6.18 -45.89
C GLY A 216 -5.92 -4.88 -45.36
N ALA A 217 -6.51 -4.90 -44.17
CA ALA A 217 -7.23 -3.77 -43.60
C ALA A 217 -6.48 -3.09 -42.45
N PHE A 218 -5.58 -3.80 -41.76
CA PHE A 218 -5.00 -3.42 -40.46
C PHE A 218 -4.55 -1.97 -40.39
N ARG A 219 -3.65 -1.56 -41.29
CA ARG A 219 -3.08 -0.19 -41.30
C ARG A 219 -4.12 0.90 -41.57
N ASN A 220 -5.14 0.58 -42.36
CA ASN A 220 -6.12 1.56 -42.82
C ASN A 220 -7.40 1.57 -41.99
N THR A 221 -7.65 0.53 -41.19
CA THR A 221 -8.82 0.39 -40.33
C THR A 221 -8.40 0.33 -38.87
N LYS A 222 -7.94 -0.83 -38.38
CA LYS A 222 -7.66 -1.09 -36.95
C LYS A 222 -6.60 -0.16 -36.37
N ALA A 223 -5.42 -0.06 -36.99
CA ALA A 223 -4.31 0.73 -36.46
C ALA A 223 -4.64 2.22 -36.28
N LYS A 224 -5.50 2.79 -37.14
CA LYS A 224 -5.91 4.20 -37.04
C LYS A 224 -6.85 4.47 -35.88
N LYS A 225 -7.58 3.45 -35.41
CA LYS A 225 -8.55 3.61 -34.31
C LYS A 225 -7.85 3.84 -32.97
N TYR A 226 -6.65 3.30 -32.75
CA TYR A 226 -5.97 3.36 -31.46
C TYR A 226 -5.81 4.79 -30.93
N GLN A 227 -5.28 5.71 -31.75
CA GLN A 227 -5.08 7.09 -31.32
C GLN A 227 -6.41 7.80 -31.01
N SER A 228 -7.38 7.69 -31.92
CA SER A 228 -8.68 8.35 -31.74
C SER A 228 -9.45 7.79 -30.56
N ALA A 229 -9.41 6.48 -30.35
CA ALA A 229 -10.08 5.82 -29.23
C ALA A 229 -9.38 6.14 -27.90
N TYR A 230 -8.05 6.21 -27.86
CA TYR A 230 -7.31 6.64 -26.68
C TYR A 230 -7.66 8.07 -26.28
N THR A 231 -7.58 9.02 -27.22
CA THR A 231 -7.92 10.42 -26.94
C THR A 231 -9.37 10.57 -26.51
N ALA A 232 -10.30 9.88 -27.17
CA ALA A 232 -11.72 9.93 -26.81
C ALA A 232 -11.99 9.33 -25.43
N LEU A 233 -11.42 8.16 -25.12
CA LEU A 233 -11.60 7.51 -23.82
C LEU A 233 -10.98 8.33 -22.70
N LYS A 234 -9.76 8.83 -22.88
CA LYS A 234 -9.10 9.69 -21.90
C LYS A 234 -9.93 10.94 -21.59
N ALA A 235 -10.38 11.66 -22.61
CA ALA A 235 -11.20 12.86 -22.43
C ALA A 235 -12.56 12.56 -21.78
N ALA A 236 -13.18 11.44 -22.14
CA ALA A 236 -14.45 11.03 -21.54
C ALA A 236 -14.27 10.65 -20.06
N VAL A 237 -13.18 9.97 -19.70
CA VAL A 237 -12.83 9.65 -18.31
C VAL A 237 -12.58 10.92 -17.49
N GLU A 238 -11.79 11.86 -18.02
CA GLU A 238 -11.54 13.15 -17.35
C GLU A 238 -12.84 13.94 -17.12
N THR A 239 -13.74 13.95 -18.11
CA THR A 239 -15.06 14.58 -17.99
C THR A 239 -15.92 13.88 -16.95
N LEU A 240 -15.92 12.54 -16.95
CA LEU A 240 -16.75 11.75 -16.05
C LEU A 240 -16.27 11.91 -14.59
N ASP A 241 -14.95 11.81 -14.35
CA ASP A 241 -14.35 12.03 -13.03
C ASP A 241 -14.66 13.44 -12.50
N ALA A 242 -14.66 14.47 -13.36
CA ALA A 242 -15.03 15.83 -12.96
C ALA A 242 -16.52 16.01 -12.59
N ASN A 243 -17.38 15.06 -12.97
CA ASN A 243 -18.82 15.10 -12.74
C ASN A 243 -19.30 14.01 -11.76
N GLU A 244 -18.39 13.37 -11.02
CA GLU A 244 -18.73 12.40 -9.98
C GLU A 244 -19.54 13.07 -8.86
N MET A 245 -20.71 12.51 -8.58
CA MET A 245 -21.61 12.98 -7.53
C MET A 245 -21.17 12.38 -6.19
N ALA A 246 -21.02 13.23 -5.18
CA ALA A 246 -20.81 12.76 -3.82
C ALA A 246 -22.04 11.97 -3.34
N GLY A 247 -21.84 10.71 -2.98
CA GLY A 247 -22.78 9.93 -2.19
C GLY A 247 -22.93 10.56 -0.80
N GLY A 248 -24.16 10.66 -0.30
CA GLY A 248 -24.45 11.36 0.97
C GLY A 248 -23.75 10.72 2.18
N LEU A 249 -22.57 11.23 2.53
CA LEU A 249 -21.73 10.78 3.66
C LEU A 249 -22.40 10.99 5.02
N ASP A 250 -23.34 11.93 5.10
CA ASP A 250 -24.11 12.24 6.32
C ASP A 250 -24.79 11.00 6.89
N SER A 251 -25.30 10.13 6.01
CA SER A 251 -25.93 8.87 6.40
C SER A 251 -24.94 7.91 7.08
N THR A 252 -23.72 7.81 6.55
CA THR A 252 -22.64 7.00 7.14
C THR A 252 -22.21 7.55 8.50
N LYS A 253 -21.99 8.87 8.58
CA LYS A 253 -21.65 9.57 9.83
C LYS A 253 -22.74 9.38 10.89
N ALA A 254 -24.01 9.47 10.51
CA ALA A 254 -25.14 9.25 11.41
C ALA A 254 -25.19 7.81 11.95
N ILE A 255 -24.95 6.80 11.10
CA ILE A 255 -24.89 5.39 11.54
C ILE A 255 -23.73 5.20 12.53
N MET A 256 -22.53 5.70 12.22
CA MET A 256 -21.38 5.60 13.12
C MET A 256 -21.67 6.25 14.48
N ASN A 257 -22.19 7.47 14.48
CA ASN A 257 -22.56 8.21 15.68
C ASN A 257 -23.69 7.54 16.48
N SER A 258 -24.54 6.72 15.86
CA SER A 258 -25.61 6.01 16.58
C SER A 258 -25.09 4.92 17.52
N TYR A 259 -23.93 4.33 17.22
CA TYR A 259 -23.31 3.29 18.05
C TYR A 259 -22.25 3.86 19.00
N ALA A 260 -21.43 4.80 18.51
CA ALA A 260 -20.37 5.44 19.28
C ALA A 260 -20.38 6.97 19.02
N PRO A 261 -21.23 7.72 19.73
CA PRO A 261 -21.23 9.19 19.65
C PRO A 261 -19.88 9.80 19.99
N SER A 262 -19.56 10.95 19.36
CA SER A 262 -18.37 11.73 19.70
C SER A 262 -18.45 12.29 21.13
N ASN A 263 -17.28 12.30 21.78
CA ASN A 263 -17.04 12.92 23.09
C ASN A 263 -16.32 14.26 23.00
N GLU A 264 -16.16 14.80 21.79
CA GLU A 264 -15.52 16.10 21.60
C GLU A 264 -16.22 17.19 22.44
N GLY A 265 -15.44 17.89 23.27
CA GLY A 265 -15.94 18.94 24.16
C GLY A 265 -16.72 18.46 25.39
N LYS A 266 -16.78 17.15 25.66
CA LYS A 266 -17.51 16.58 26.81
C LYS A 266 -16.57 16.12 27.92
N ASN A 267 -16.99 16.31 29.16
CA ASN A 267 -16.33 15.74 30.33
C ASN A 267 -16.87 14.34 30.62
N TYR A 268 -16.04 13.47 31.21
CA TYR A 268 -16.45 12.10 31.55
C TYR A 268 -17.63 12.03 32.54
N THR A 269 -17.93 13.12 33.24
CA THR A 269 -19.08 13.23 34.14
C THR A 269 -20.37 13.64 33.45
N ASP A 270 -20.30 14.10 32.20
CA ASP A 270 -21.46 14.61 31.47
C ASP A 270 -22.42 13.47 31.14
N ALA A 271 -23.72 13.74 31.25
CA ALA A 271 -24.76 12.72 31.09
C ALA A 271 -24.82 12.14 29.66
N ASP A 272 -24.36 12.90 28.67
CA ASP A 272 -24.30 12.53 27.25
C ASP A 272 -22.89 12.13 26.79
N TYR A 273 -21.95 11.90 27.73
CA TYR A 273 -20.67 11.29 27.44
C TYR A 273 -20.87 9.83 27.01
N SER A 274 -20.31 9.48 25.85
CA SER A 274 -20.40 8.15 25.26
C SER A 274 -19.25 7.26 25.77
N PHE A 275 -19.58 6.29 26.60
CA PHE A 275 -18.65 5.23 26.97
C PHE A 275 -18.74 4.11 25.93
N PHE A 276 -17.73 3.92 25.09
CA PHE A 276 -17.74 2.86 24.08
C PHE A 276 -16.32 2.33 23.88
N GLY A 277 -16.05 1.12 24.37
CA GLY A 277 -14.73 0.49 24.30
C GLY A 277 -14.79 -1.03 24.17
N VAL A 278 -13.64 -1.65 23.88
CA VAL A 278 -13.53 -3.11 23.74
C VAL A 278 -13.98 -3.86 24.99
N ALA A 279 -13.80 -3.27 26.18
CA ALA A 279 -14.20 -3.84 27.46
C ALA A 279 -15.72 -4.04 27.59
N ASP A 280 -16.52 -3.30 26.81
CA ASP A 280 -17.98 -3.36 26.86
C ASP A 280 -18.57 -4.57 26.12
N TYR A 281 -17.78 -5.22 25.27
CA TYR A 281 -18.28 -6.18 24.27
C TYR A 281 -17.42 -7.45 24.19
N GLU A 282 -17.95 -8.47 23.50
CA GLU A 282 -17.14 -9.59 23.04
C GLU A 282 -16.10 -9.11 22.01
N PRO A 283 -14.78 -9.36 22.24
CA PRO A 283 -13.72 -8.72 21.46
C PRO A 283 -13.88 -8.91 19.95
N TYR A 284 -14.22 -10.12 19.52
CA TYR A 284 -14.39 -10.42 18.10
C TYR A 284 -15.54 -9.62 17.46
N THR A 285 -16.64 -9.36 18.17
CA THR A 285 -17.75 -8.54 17.65
C THR A 285 -17.37 -7.06 17.58
N TYR A 286 -16.63 -6.57 18.58
CA TYR A 286 -16.11 -5.21 18.63
C TYR A 286 -15.11 -4.94 17.51
N TYR A 287 -14.10 -5.81 17.33
CA TYR A 287 -13.08 -5.63 16.30
C TYR A 287 -13.67 -5.70 14.89
N ASN A 288 -14.64 -6.58 14.65
CA ASN A 288 -15.33 -6.63 13.37
C ASN A 288 -16.07 -5.31 13.08
N TYR A 289 -16.80 -4.75 14.05
CA TYR A 289 -17.44 -3.44 13.90
C TYR A 289 -16.41 -2.32 13.70
N ARG A 290 -15.32 -2.31 14.48
CA ARG A 290 -14.25 -1.30 14.35
C ARG A 290 -13.56 -1.35 13.00
N ASN A 291 -13.40 -2.53 12.40
CA ASN A 291 -12.89 -2.65 11.04
C ASN A 291 -13.80 -1.93 10.03
N GLU A 292 -15.12 -2.12 10.13
CA GLU A 292 -16.07 -1.39 9.26
C GLU A 292 -16.04 0.13 9.49
N VAL A 293 -15.88 0.57 10.75
CA VAL A 293 -15.68 2.00 11.08
C VAL A 293 -14.39 2.55 10.47
N LYS A 294 -13.28 1.79 10.51
CA LYS A 294 -12.00 2.17 9.88
C LYS A 294 -12.18 2.34 8.36
N GLN A 295 -12.87 1.41 7.72
CA GLN A 295 -13.16 1.48 6.28
C GLN A 295 -14.08 2.67 5.94
N ALA A 296 -15.07 2.97 6.77
CA ALA A 296 -15.94 4.13 6.60
C ALA A 296 -15.18 5.46 6.78
N ASN A 297 -14.32 5.57 7.79
CA ASN A 297 -13.46 6.74 8.00
C ASN A 297 -12.48 6.95 6.84
N SER A 298 -11.87 5.88 6.32
CA SER A 298 -11.01 5.97 5.13
C SER A 298 -11.77 6.54 3.94
N MET A 299 -13.00 6.07 3.69
CA MET A 299 -13.87 6.60 2.63
C MET A 299 -14.23 8.08 2.86
N ILE A 300 -14.61 8.46 4.08
CA ILE A 300 -14.97 9.84 4.43
C ILE A 300 -13.75 10.76 4.26
N ASN A 301 -12.60 10.39 4.81
CA ASN A 301 -11.38 11.18 4.73
C ASN A 301 -10.96 11.40 3.28
N ARG A 302 -11.01 10.37 2.44
CA ARG A 302 -10.67 10.49 1.01
C ARG A 302 -11.62 11.44 0.25
N ALA A 303 -12.86 11.57 0.71
CA ALA A 303 -13.87 12.42 0.10
C ALA A 303 -13.85 13.87 0.61
N GLU A 304 -13.46 14.10 1.87
CA GLU A 304 -13.54 15.42 2.53
C GLU A 304 -12.18 16.09 2.73
N ILE A 305 -11.09 15.32 2.79
CA ILE A 305 -9.73 15.82 3.00
C ILE A 305 -9.00 15.79 1.65
N PRO A 306 -8.57 16.95 1.14
CA PRO A 306 -7.77 17.01 -0.09
C PRO A 306 -6.42 16.30 0.08
N ASP A 307 -5.97 15.62 -0.97
CA ASP A 307 -4.62 15.06 -1.05
C ASP A 307 -3.55 16.16 -1.21
N ALA A 308 -2.28 15.75 -1.34
CA ALA A 308 -1.15 16.67 -1.53
C ALA A 308 -1.24 17.51 -2.82
N GLN A 309 -2.10 17.12 -3.78
CA GLN A 309 -2.37 17.84 -5.02
C GLN A 309 -3.67 18.68 -4.93
N GLY A 310 -4.30 18.74 -3.75
CA GLY A 310 -5.54 19.47 -3.52
C GLY A 310 -6.78 18.77 -4.08
N LYS A 311 -6.68 17.48 -4.41
CA LYS A 311 -7.77 16.70 -4.99
C LYS A 311 -8.51 15.90 -3.91
N THR A 312 -9.83 15.92 -3.97
CA THR A 312 -10.71 15.04 -3.20
C THR A 312 -11.27 13.94 -4.10
N TYR A 313 -11.65 12.82 -3.50
CA TYR A 313 -12.22 11.67 -4.22
C TYR A 313 -13.57 11.32 -3.61
N PRO A 314 -14.67 11.89 -4.15
CA PRO A 314 -16.02 11.62 -3.69
C PRO A 314 -16.28 10.11 -3.59
N ALA A 315 -17.01 9.70 -2.56
CA ALA A 315 -17.48 8.33 -2.47
C ALA A 315 -18.77 8.18 -3.26
N ASP A 316 -18.83 7.19 -4.13
CA ASP A 316 -20.01 6.96 -4.94
C ASP A 316 -21.18 6.36 -4.14
N SER A 317 -22.41 6.50 -4.67
CA SER A 317 -23.64 6.11 -3.96
C SER A 317 -23.71 4.63 -3.57
N LEU A 318 -23.17 3.74 -4.42
CA LEU A 318 -23.17 2.30 -4.14
C LEU A 318 -22.17 1.97 -3.04
N THR A 319 -20.96 2.55 -3.10
CA THR A 319 -19.96 2.40 -2.04
C THR A 319 -20.53 2.89 -0.70
N VAL A 320 -21.16 4.07 -0.66
CA VAL A 320 -21.82 4.58 0.55
C VAL A 320 -22.92 3.63 1.04
N THR A 321 -23.77 3.13 0.15
CA THR A 321 -24.86 2.19 0.51
C THR A 321 -24.30 0.90 1.10
N TYR A 322 -23.27 0.33 0.47
CA TYR A 322 -22.61 -0.88 0.96
C TYR A 322 -21.96 -0.66 2.34
N ARG A 323 -21.25 0.46 2.52
CA ARG A 323 -20.65 0.83 3.81
C ARG A 323 -21.70 0.99 4.90
N ASN A 324 -22.80 1.67 4.60
CA ASN A 324 -23.94 1.82 5.52
C ASN A 324 -24.54 0.46 5.90
N HIS A 325 -24.70 -0.44 4.93
CA HIS A 325 -25.19 -1.79 5.19
C HIS A 325 -24.24 -2.55 6.13
N ARG A 326 -22.93 -2.54 5.86
CA ARG A 326 -21.92 -3.20 6.69
C ARG A 326 -21.88 -2.63 8.11
N LEU A 327 -21.85 -1.30 8.25
CA LEU A 327 -21.88 -0.66 9.57
C LEU A 327 -23.11 -1.08 10.39
N ASN A 328 -24.30 -1.12 9.78
CA ASN A 328 -25.51 -1.57 10.46
C ASN A 328 -25.46 -3.07 10.83
N LEU A 329 -24.97 -3.91 9.92
CA LEU A 329 -24.84 -5.35 10.15
C LEU A 329 -23.90 -5.64 11.33
N TYR A 330 -22.71 -5.05 11.36
CA TYR A 330 -21.75 -5.31 12.42
C TYR A 330 -22.07 -4.57 13.71
N GLY A 331 -22.64 -3.37 13.63
CA GLY A 331 -23.11 -2.62 14.80
C GLY A 331 -24.22 -3.38 15.53
N SER A 332 -25.19 -3.94 14.80
CA SER A 332 -26.27 -4.75 15.40
C SER A 332 -25.81 -6.10 15.95
N ARG A 333 -24.61 -6.57 15.58
CA ARG A 333 -23.99 -7.83 16.06
C ARG A 333 -23.09 -7.64 17.28
N LEU A 334 -22.96 -6.43 17.81
CA LEU A 334 -22.21 -6.17 19.03
C LEU A 334 -22.82 -6.94 20.20
N LEU A 335 -22.06 -7.87 20.77
CA LEU A 335 -22.48 -8.65 21.94
C LEU A 335 -21.95 -7.98 23.19
N LYS A 336 -22.84 -7.35 23.94
CA LYS A 336 -22.50 -6.62 25.17
C LYS A 336 -22.20 -7.58 26.33
N LYS A 337 -21.16 -7.26 27.10
CA LYS A 337 -20.82 -7.91 28.38
C LYS A 337 -21.45 -7.19 29.57
N ASP A 338 -21.73 -7.95 30.62
CA ASP A 338 -22.11 -7.39 31.91
C ASP A 338 -20.93 -6.66 32.56
N ALA A 339 -21.20 -5.52 33.19
CA ALA A 339 -20.17 -4.73 33.86
C ALA A 339 -19.86 -5.28 35.26
N LEU A 340 -18.58 -5.50 35.56
CA LEU A 340 -18.06 -5.93 36.85
C LEU A 340 -17.57 -4.72 37.66
N LYS A 341 -18.08 -4.58 38.89
CA LYS A 341 -17.81 -3.41 39.76
C LYS A 341 -16.85 -3.67 40.90
N THR A 342 -16.33 -4.88 41.05
CA THR A 342 -15.58 -5.32 42.23
C THR A 342 -14.42 -4.37 42.58
N HIS A 343 -13.62 -3.98 41.59
CA HIS A 343 -12.48 -3.07 41.80
C HIS A 343 -12.92 -1.64 42.14
N LEU A 344 -13.96 -1.12 41.46
CA LEU A 344 -14.53 0.19 41.77
C LEU A 344 -15.07 0.24 43.21
N ALA A 345 -15.80 -0.79 43.64
CA ALA A 345 -16.36 -0.88 44.98
C ALA A 345 -15.25 -0.97 46.05
N TYR A 346 -14.18 -1.73 45.77
CA TYR A 346 -13.01 -1.80 46.63
C TYR A 346 -12.34 -0.42 46.78
N GLU A 347 -12.15 0.30 45.67
CA GLU A 347 -11.48 1.60 45.70
C GLU A 347 -12.32 2.67 46.40
N ILE A 348 -13.66 2.63 46.26
CA ILE A 348 -14.56 3.49 47.04
C ILE A 348 -14.43 3.20 48.54
N ALA A 349 -14.38 1.92 48.93
CA ALA A 349 -14.19 1.53 50.34
C ALA A 349 -12.81 1.95 50.87
N ASN A 350 -11.76 1.85 50.05
CA ASN A 350 -10.42 2.33 50.36
C ASN A 350 -10.41 3.85 50.60
N ALA A 351 -11.04 4.61 49.70
CA ALA A 351 -11.19 6.07 49.84
C ALA A 351 -11.89 6.46 51.16
N GLN A 352 -12.94 5.71 51.53
CA GLN A 352 -13.65 5.90 52.80
C GLN A 352 -12.77 5.56 54.01
N ALA A 353 -12.02 4.45 53.94
CA ALA A 353 -11.14 4.01 55.02
C ALA A 353 -9.98 4.97 55.29
N LYS A 354 -9.46 5.63 54.24
CA LYS A 354 -8.44 6.68 54.37
C LYS A 354 -8.95 7.94 55.08
N GLY A 355 -10.27 8.18 55.09
CA GLY A 355 -10.88 9.23 55.90
C GLY A 355 -10.50 10.66 55.48
N TYR A 356 -10.28 10.91 54.19
CA TYR A 356 -9.91 12.23 53.68
C TYR A 356 -10.87 13.34 54.15
N ASN A 357 -10.34 14.46 54.62
CA ASN A 357 -11.11 15.58 55.16
C ASN A 357 -10.85 16.86 54.36
N SER A 358 -11.91 17.59 54.01
CA SER A 358 -11.82 18.82 53.22
C SER A 358 -10.92 19.89 53.84
N ALA A 359 -10.84 19.94 55.17
CA ALA A 359 -9.99 20.89 55.90
C ALA A 359 -8.49 20.62 55.69
N ASP A 360 -8.13 19.40 55.30
CA ASP A 360 -6.75 18.98 55.09
C ASP A 360 -6.28 19.25 53.66
N TYR A 361 -7.14 19.75 52.75
CA TYR A 361 -6.80 19.93 51.32
C TYR A 361 -7.17 21.30 50.73
N THR A 362 -6.57 21.67 49.59
CA THR A 362 -6.95 22.87 48.83
C THR A 362 -8.35 22.72 48.24
N ALA A 363 -9.06 23.84 48.12
CA ALA A 363 -10.44 23.84 47.61
C ALA A 363 -10.57 23.21 46.20
N GLU A 364 -9.59 23.46 45.32
CA GLU A 364 -9.61 22.98 43.93
C GLU A 364 -9.38 21.47 43.84
N SER A 365 -8.31 20.94 44.46
CA SER A 365 -8.03 19.50 44.45
C SER A 365 -9.11 18.71 45.17
N TRP A 366 -9.65 19.27 46.25
CA TRP A 366 -10.78 18.70 46.97
C TRP A 366 -12.05 18.67 46.11
N ALA A 367 -12.33 19.72 45.34
CA ALA A 367 -13.48 19.75 44.43
C ALA A 367 -13.34 18.71 43.30
N ALA A 368 -12.16 18.56 42.73
CA ALA A 368 -11.88 17.55 41.70
C ALA A 368 -12.00 16.12 42.24
N TYR A 369 -11.43 15.84 43.41
CA TYR A 369 -11.59 14.57 44.12
C TYR A 369 -13.06 14.26 44.44
N GLN A 370 -13.81 15.24 44.97
CA GLN A 370 -15.24 15.05 45.23
C GLN A 370 -16.02 14.76 43.95
N THR A 371 -15.65 15.39 42.83
CA THR A 371 -16.29 15.15 41.52
C THR A 371 -16.09 13.70 41.08
N ALA A 372 -14.85 13.21 41.15
CA ALA A 372 -14.52 11.83 40.84
C ALA A 372 -15.18 10.82 41.79
N LEU A 373 -15.19 11.11 43.11
CA LEU A 373 -15.84 10.27 44.12
C LEU A 373 -17.36 10.21 43.92
N ASN A 374 -18.00 11.33 43.60
CA ASN A 374 -19.44 11.36 43.31
C ASN A 374 -19.76 10.56 42.05
N PHE A 375 -18.94 10.69 41.00
CA PHE A 375 -19.07 9.90 39.78
C PHE A 375 -18.89 8.39 40.06
N ALA A 376 -17.85 8.02 40.80
CA ALA A 376 -17.58 6.64 41.22
C ALA A 376 -18.74 6.03 42.01
N ASN A 377 -19.27 6.74 43.00
CA ASN A 377 -20.43 6.29 43.76
C ASN A 377 -21.68 6.15 42.89
N SER A 378 -21.93 7.09 41.97
CA SER A 378 -23.05 7.03 41.03
C SER A 378 -22.96 5.78 40.15
N VAL A 379 -21.79 5.51 39.57
CA VAL A 379 -21.55 4.34 38.72
C VAL A 379 -21.63 3.03 39.51
N ASN A 380 -21.12 3.01 40.75
CA ASN A 380 -21.22 1.84 41.61
C ASN A 380 -22.68 1.50 41.97
N ASN A 381 -23.52 2.52 42.17
CA ASN A 381 -24.94 2.37 42.47
C ASN A 381 -25.83 2.14 41.24
N ASP A 382 -25.32 2.30 40.00
CA ASP A 382 -26.10 2.10 38.77
C ASP A 382 -26.43 0.62 38.53
N SER A 383 -27.64 0.18 38.85
CA SER A 383 -28.09 -1.19 38.64
C SER A 383 -28.67 -1.45 37.24
N SER A 384 -28.46 -0.54 36.28
CA SER A 384 -29.02 -0.70 34.93
C SER A 384 -28.28 -1.80 34.15
N SER A 385 -29.03 -2.60 33.41
CA SER A 385 -28.46 -3.53 32.44
C SER A 385 -27.76 -2.81 31.28
N SER A 386 -27.97 -1.49 31.14
CA SER A 386 -27.28 -0.62 30.19
C SER A 386 -25.88 -0.17 30.64
N LEU A 387 -25.50 -0.36 31.91
CA LEU A 387 -24.18 0.04 32.41
C LEU A 387 -23.05 -0.64 31.63
N ARG A 388 -22.03 0.14 31.27
CA ARG A 388 -20.91 -0.27 30.42
C ARG A 388 -19.64 -0.46 31.25
N GLN A 389 -18.82 -1.45 30.92
CA GLN A 389 -17.57 -1.72 31.64
C GLN A 389 -16.60 -0.56 31.50
N THR A 390 -16.51 0.09 30.33
CA THR A 390 -15.68 1.27 30.10
C THR A 390 -16.06 2.40 31.06
N LYS A 391 -17.35 2.60 31.35
CA LYS A 391 -17.81 3.59 32.35
C LYS A 391 -17.34 3.25 33.76
N VAL A 392 -17.35 1.97 34.12
CA VAL A 392 -16.84 1.48 35.42
C VAL A 392 -15.33 1.68 35.52
N ASN A 393 -14.59 1.36 34.46
CA ASN A 393 -13.14 1.55 34.39
C ASN A 393 -12.77 3.03 34.51
N THR A 394 -13.41 3.91 33.72
CA THR A 394 -13.20 5.36 33.83
C THR A 394 -13.52 5.87 35.23
N ALA A 395 -14.59 5.39 35.86
CA ALA A 395 -14.92 5.79 37.24
C ALA A 395 -13.86 5.36 38.25
N TYR A 396 -13.30 4.17 38.09
CA TYR A 396 -12.21 3.66 38.92
C TYR A 396 -10.92 4.46 38.69
N GLU A 397 -10.53 4.66 37.44
CA GLU A 397 -9.33 5.40 37.03
C GLU A 397 -9.39 6.85 37.51
N MET A 398 -10.50 7.55 37.28
CA MET A 398 -10.66 8.94 37.73
C MET A 398 -10.66 9.05 39.26
N LEU A 399 -11.31 8.13 39.99
CA LEU A 399 -11.25 8.16 41.46
C LEU A 399 -9.80 7.96 41.96
N LEU A 400 -9.08 6.99 41.41
CA LEU A 400 -7.69 6.73 41.77
C LEU A 400 -6.79 7.92 41.44
N GLU A 401 -6.95 8.51 40.26
CA GLU A 401 -6.19 9.66 39.79
C GLU A 401 -6.40 10.88 40.69
N TYR A 402 -7.66 11.23 40.99
CA TYR A 402 -7.93 12.40 41.82
C TYR A 402 -7.68 12.19 43.31
N GLN A 403 -7.61 10.95 43.80
CA GLN A 403 -7.03 10.67 45.12
C GLN A 403 -5.55 11.04 45.17
N LYS A 404 -4.78 10.67 44.13
CA LYS A 404 -3.35 10.99 44.04
C LYS A 404 -3.10 12.49 43.88
N ARG A 405 -4.04 13.21 43.27
CA ARG A 405 -3.98 14.67 43.04
C ARG A 405 -4.47 15.54 44.20
N LEU A 406 -4.80 14.97 45.37
CA LEU A 406 -5.16 15.75 46.56
C LEU A 406 -3.97 16.58 47.07
N ILE A 407 -4.20 17.86 47.38
CA ILE A 407 -3.15 18.84 47.76
C ILE A 407 -3.41 19.34 49.18
N SER A 408 -2.46 19.24 50.11
CA SER A 408 -2.70 19.61 51.52
C SER A 408 -3.06 21.09 51.75
N ALA A 409 -3.98 21.40 52.66
CA ALA A 409 -4.36 22.76 53.06
C ALA A 409 -3.18 23.46 53.76
N GLY A 410 -2.74 24.59 53.20
CA GLY A 410 -1.51 25.27 53.62
C GLY A 410 -0.24 24.72 52.95
N GLY A 411 -0.35 23.60 52.24
CA GLY A 411 0.58 23.31 51.15
C GLY A 411 0.40 24.36 50.07
N SER A 412 1.50 24.86 49.55
CA SER A 412 1.50 25.33 48.16
C SER A 412 0.86 24.23 47.30
N THR A 413 0.19 24.61 46.20
CA THR A 413 -0.06 23.68 45.08
C THR A 413 1.14 22.73 44.97
N PRO A 414 0.96 21.40 44.82
CA PRO A 414 2.07 20.52 44.49
C PRO A 414 2.68 21.24 43.33
N VAL A 415 3.90 21.70 43.55
CA VAL A 415 4.60 22.48 42.56
C VAL A 415 4.58 21.57 41.35
N THR A 416 3.81 21.97 40.34
CA THR A 416 3.48 21.10 39.22
C THR A 416 4.81 20.59 38.71
N PRO A 417 5.03 19.26 38.68
CA PRO A 417 6.20 18.68 38.06
C PRO A 417 6.32 19.32 36.68
N THR A 418 7.27 20.22 36.52
CA THR A 418 7.47 20.95 35.28
C THR A 418 8.74 20.40 34.71
N TYR A 419 8.57 19.62 33.66
CA TYR A 419 9.68 19.08 32.92
C TYR A 419 9.52 19.37 31.44
N SER A 420 10.63 19.49 30.76
CA SER A 420 10.68 19.68 29.32
C SER A 420 11.88 18.94 28.81
N LEU A 421 11.73 18.26 27.69
CA LEU A 421 12.83 17.57 27.04
C LEU A 421 13.82 18.60 26.46
N ILE A 422 15.06 18.17 26.22
CA ILE A 422 16.01 18.93 25.40
C ILE A 422 15.62 18.85 23.92
N SER A 423 16.18 19.72 23.09
CA SER A 423 15.93 19.71 21.63
C SER A 423 16.46 18.46 20.93
N ASP A 424 17.38 17.74 21.58
CA ASP A 424 18.13 16.64 20.98
C ASP A 424 17.36 15.30 21.07
N VAL A 425 16.19 15.30 21.70
CA VAL A 425 15.32 14.13 21.82
C VAL A 425 13.90 14.45 21.37
N GLU A 426 13.21 13.43 20.87
CA GLU A 426 11.82 13.53 20.40
C GLU A 426 10.97 12.43 21.02
N THR A 427 9.72 12.76 21.37
CA THR A 427 8.73 11.77 21.81
C THR A 427 7.84 11.37 20.64
N ILE A 428 7.78 10.08 20.35
CA ILE A 428 6.91 9.50 19.33
C ILE A 428 5.88 8.62 20.04
N GLU A 429 4.59 8.91 19.81
CA GLU A 429 3.48 8.16 20.41
C GLU A 429 3.23 6.89 19.60
N MET A 430 3.51 5.73 20.21
CA MET A 430 3.41 4.40 19.60
C MET A 430 2.36 3.54 20.32
N ALA A 431 2.07 2.36 19.77
CA ALA A 431 1.07 1.44 20.32
C ALA A 431 1.46 0.87 21.70
N ASP A 432 2.75 0.80 22.00
CA ASP A 432 3.35 0.33 23.26
C ASP A 432 3.56 1.44 24.29
N GLY A 433 3.52 2.71 23.87
CA GLY A 433 3.58 3.89 24.72
C GLY A 433 4.31 5.06 24.07
N ASN A 434 4.71 6.03 24.90
CA ASN A 434 5.56 7.14 24.46
C ASN A 434 7.01 6.64 24.33
N VAL A 435 7.52 6.57 23.11
CA VAL A 435 8.92 6.22 22.83
C VAL A 435 9.74 7.51 22.73
N LEU A 436 10.88 7.57 23.42
CA LEU A 436 11.83 8.67 23.36
C LEU A 436 13.01 8.27 22.48
N VAL A 437 13.15 8.95 21.35
CA VAL A 437 14.28 8.81 20.40
C VAL A 437 15.29 9.93 20.61
N GLY A 438 16.52 9.76 20.13
CA GLY A 438 17.61 10.71 20.37
C GLY A 438 18.43 10.44 21.64
N VAL A 439 18.13 9.33 22.33
CA VAL A 439 18.84 8.91 23.54
C VAL A 439 20.21 8.34 23.17
N LEU A 440 21.25 8.78 23.87
CA LEU A 440 22.62 8.31 23.67
C LEU A 440 22.81 6.92 24.30
N GLY A 441 23.27 5.96 23.51
CA GLY A 441 23.58 4.59 23.97
C GLY A 441 24.95 4.43 24.64
N ASP A 442 25.80 5.46 24.61
CA ASP A 442 27.18 5.39 25.09
C ASP A 442 27.33 5.45 26.63
N GLY A 443 26.22 5.60 27.35
CA GLY A 443 26.19 5.70 28.81
C GLY A 443 26.88 6.94 29.39
N SER A 444 27.14 7.95 28.56
CA SER A 444 27.86 9.17 28.96
C SER A 444 27.05 10.09 29.86
N ASN A 445 25.72 9.96 29.86
CA ASN A 445 24.79 10.90 30.45
C ASN A 445 23.68 10.19 31.22
N ASP A 446 23.33 10.69 32.41
CA ASP A 446 22.20 10.15 33.18
C ASP A 446 20.83 10.62 32.62
N ALA A 447 19.73 10.09 33.17
CA ALA A 447 18.37 10.41 32.70
C ALA A 447 18.05 11.91 32.74
N THR A 448 18.72 12.70 33.59
CA THR A 448 18.50 14.15 33.75
C THR A 448 18.98 14.93 32.54
N TYR A 449 19.99 14.42 31.83
CA TYR A 449 20.56 15.08 30.65
C TYR A 449 19.50 15.37 29.58
N TYR A 450 18.54 14.45 29.40
CA TYR A 450 17.51 14.55 28.37
C TYR A 450 16.40 15.56 28.70
N PHE A 451 16.48 16.24 29.85
CA PHE A 451 15.50 17.22 30.30
C PHE A 451 16.15 18.60 30.47
N SER A 452 15.61 19.59 29.76
CA SER A 452 16.03 21.00 29.83
C SER A 452 15.54 21.68 31.10
N THR A 453 14.46 21.17 31.70
CA THR A 453 13.90 21.63 32.97
C THR A 453 13.41 20.42 33.74
N THR A 454 13.68 20.36 35.04
CA THR A 454 13.11 19.39 35.98
C THR A 454 12.84 20.10 37.29
N GLU A 455 11.70 20.76 37.38
CA GLU A 455 11.25 21.42 38.59
C GLU A 455 10.24 20.52 39.32
N ASN A 456 10.55 20.16 40.56
CA ASN A 456 9.63 19.43 41.45
C ASN A 456 9.27 18.01 40.96
N CYS A 457 10.16 17.47 40.13
CA CYS A 457 10.26 16.07 39.77
C CYS A 457 11.72 15.62 39.79
N THR A 458 11.89 14.31 39.85
CA THR A 458 13.15 13.62 39.57
C THR A 458 12.95 12.71 38.37
N VAL A 459 14.00 12.51 37.59
CA VAL A 459 13.99 11.55 36.49
C VAL A 459 15.05 10.49 36.76
N GLU A 460 14.75 9.24 36.42
CA GLU A 460 15.70 8.14 36.54
C GLU A 460 15.49 7.12 35.44
N PHE A 461 16.54 6.37 35.14
CA PHE A 461 16.44 5.18 34.32
C PHE A 461 15.83 4.03 35.13
N VAL A 462 15.03 3.22 34.44
CA VAL A 462 14.62 1.89 34.88
C VAL A 462 15.25 0.91 33.88
N GLU A 463 16.25 0.18 34.37
CA GLU A 463 17.01 -0.79 33.60
C GLU A 463 16.12 -1.92 33.06
N ASN A 464 16.37 -2.33 31.82
CA ASN A 464 15.91 -3.61 31.31
C ASN A 464 16.95 -4.70 31.68
N ASP A 465 16.79 -5.92 31.15
CA ASP A 465 17.72 -7.02 31.41
C ASP A 465 19.16 -6.79 30.86
N GLN A 466 19.37 -5.76 30.04
CA GLN A 466 20.61 -5.42 29.35
C GLN A 466 21.26 -4.11 29.85
N GLY A 467 20.50 -3.20 30.49
CA GLY A 467 21.02 -2.00 31.13
C GLY A 467 20.10 -0.78 31.06
N SER A 468 20.65 0.39 31.42
CA SER A 468 19.94 1.69 31.37
C SER A 468 20.02 2.36 29.99
N TYR A 469 21.02 2.00 29.17
CA TYR A 469 21.40 2.71 27.94
C TYR A 469 21.16 1.87 26.70
N SER A 470 20.09 1.08 26.74
CA SER A 470 19.70 0.21 25.65
C SER A 470 18.26 0.45 25.23
N THR A 471 17.93 0.09 24.00
CA THR A 471 16.55 0.06 23.52
C THR A 471 15.68 -0.83 24.42
N ASP A 472 14.42 -0.45 24.61
CA ASP A 472 13.45 -1.01 25.56
C ASP A 472 13.71 -0.72 27.06
N ALA A 473 14.83 -0.06 27.43
CA ALA A 473 14.96 0.54 28.76
C ALA A 473 13.92 1.66 28.95
N LYS A 474 13.75 2.18 30.17
CA LYS A 474 12.76 3.24 30.43
C LYS A 474 13.36 4.42 31.15
N ILE A 475 12.85 5.60 30.85
CA ILE A 475 13.04 6.79 31.69
C ILE A 475 11.70 7.08 32.36
N VAL A 476 11.71 7.14 33.69
CA VAL A 476 10.52 7.49 34.47
C VAL A 476 10.67 8.87 35.07
N VAL A 477 9.65 9.70 34.90
CA VAL A 477 9.53 10.96 35.63
C VAL A 477 8.75 10.67 36.90
N LYS A 478 9.33 11.04 38.04
CA LYS A 478 8.71 10.90 39.36
C LYS A 478 8.44 12.26 39.97
N ASN A 479 7.29 12.41 40.61
CA ASN A 479 7.02 13.61 41.42
C ASN A 479 7.89 13.61 42.70
N ASN A 480 7.87 14.71 43.45
CA ASN A 480 8.58 14.82 44.74
C ASN A 480 8.12 13.80 45.82
N ALA A 481 7.00 13.08 45.61
CA ALA A 481 6.54 12.00 46.48
C ALA A 481 7.10 10.63 46.07
N GLY A 482 7.82 10.55 44.93
CA GLY A 482 8.39 9.33 44.38
C GLY A 482 7.44 8.53 43.48
N ASP A 483 6.22 9.03 43.22
CA ASP A 483 5.28 8.39 42.29
C ASP A 483 5.70 8.66 40.85
N ILE A 484 5.69 7.61 40.02
CA ILE A 484 5.88 7.73 38.57
C ILE A 484 4.67 8.45 37.97
N ILE A 485 4.92 9.56 37.27
CA ILE A 485 3.92 10.39 36.61
C ILE A 485 4.00 10.33 35.09
N GLU A 486 5.13 9.91 34.53
CA GLU A 486 5.33 9.71 33.10
C GLU A 486 6.37 8.61 32.87
N THR A 487 6.24 7.86 31.79
CA THR A 487 7.19 6.82 31.40
C THR A 487 7.48 6.91 29.91
N TYR A 488 8.76 7.07 29.59
CA TYR A 488 9.29 7.01 28.25
C TYR A 488 9.97 5.67 28.02
N ILE A 489 9.61 4.99 26.93
CA ILE A 489 10.36 3.82 26.44
C ILE A 489 11.55 4.35 25.66
N VAL A 490 12.75 3.90 25.98
CA VAL A 490 13.99 4.34 25.33
C VAL A 490 14.16 3.60 24.00
N SER A 491 14.45 4.36 22.94
CA SER A 491 14.90 3.85 21.65
C SER A 491 16.25 4.48 21.33
N VAL A 492 17.29 3.65 21.30
CA VAL A 492 18.66 4.06 21.00
C VAL A 492 18.95 3.70 19.56
N THR A 493 19.16 4.69 18.69
CA THR A 493 19.43 4.46 17.27
C THR A 493 20.62 3.52 17.09
N GLY A 494 20.41 2.47 16.29
CA GLY A 494 21.37 1.43 16.01
C GLY A 494 21.49 0.32 17.06
N ASP A 495 21.01 0.48 18.30
CA ASP A 495 20.88 -0.64 19.26
C ASP A 495 19.49 -1.25 19.12
N VAL A 496 19.33 -2.11 18.14
CA VAL A 496 18.03 -2.64 17.71
C VAL A 496 17.64 -3.85 18.55
N ASN A 497 18.61 -4.68 18.90
CA ASN A 497 18.38 -5.88 19.70
C ASN A 497 18.28 -5.55 21.22
N GLY A 498 18.68 -4.34 21.63
CA GLY A 498 18.63 -3.82 22.99
C GLY A 498 19.77 -4.29 23.89
N ASP A 499 20.93 -4.70 23.35
CA ASP A 499 22.08 -5.23 24.10
C ASP A 499 23.11 -4.18 24.54
N SER A 500 22.82 -2.90 24.29
CA SER A 500 23.69 -1.73 24.55
C SER A 500 24.91 -1.62 23.63
N ALA A 501 25.02 -2.43 22.58
CA ALA A 501 26.09 -2.34 21.58
C ALA A 501 25.58 -1.74 20.26
N CYS A 502 25.41 -0.41 20.22
CA CYS A 502 24.79 0.26 19.07
C CYS A 502 25.49 0.00 17.73
N GLY A 503 24.75 -0.58 16.78
CA GLY A 503 25.16 -0.73 15.40
C GLY A 503 26.16 -1.87 15.21
N ASP A 504 26.01 -2.96 15.96
CA ASP A 504 26.86 -4.14 15.85
C ASP A 504 26.33 -5.14 14.78
N PRO A 505 27.04 -6.24 14.50
CA PRO A 505 26.59 -7.23 13.52
C PRO A 505 25.26 -7.94 13.85
N VAL A 506 24.84 -7.95 15.11
CA VAL A 506 23.57 -8.54 15.55
C VAL A 506 22.43 -7.56 15.25
N ASP A 507 22.62 -6.27 15.52
CA ASP A 507 21.66 -5.23 15.13
C ASP A 507 21.47 -5.17 13.61
N ALA A 508 22.58 -5.21 12.87
CA ALA A 508 22.54 -5.18 11.41
C ALA A 508 21.75 -6.35 10.82
N LEU A 509 21.86 -7.54 11.44
CA LEU A 509 21.09 -8.72 11.03
C LEU A 509 19.59 -8.56 11.31
N GLU A 510 19.20 -8.00 12.46
CA GLU A 510 17.78 -7.75 12.76
C GLU A 510 17.17 -6.73 11.78
N VAL A 511 17.88 -5.65 11.47
CA VAL A 511 17.45 -4.66 10.47
C VAL A 511 17.36 -5.30 9.08
N GLU A 512 18.35 -6.09 8.64
CA GLU A 512 18.35 -6.74 7.34
C GLU A 512 17.13 -7.67 7.18
N VAL A 513 16.81 -8.45 8.21
CA VAL A 513 15.68 -9.39 8.20
C VAL A 513 14.34 -8.64 8.08
N VAL A 514 14.14 -7.58 8.85
CA VAL A 514 12.89 -6.79 8.82
C VAL A 514 12.77 -5.95 7.54
N ALA A 515 13.86 -5.30 7.10
CA ALA A 515 13.90 -4.51 5.87
C ALA A 515 13.56 -5.33 4.61
N ASN A 516 13.86 -6.63 4.62
CA ASN A 516 13.50 -7.56 3.54
C ASN A 516 12.12 -8.22 3.74
N GLY A 517 11.37 -7.84 4.78
CA GLY A 517 10.03 -8.34 5.09
C GLY A 517 10.01 -9.81 5.51
N LEU A 518 11.09 -10.30 6.13
CA LEU A 518 11.22 -11.69 6.58
C LEU A 518 10.79 -11.89 8.04
N ASP A 519 10.73 -10.81 8.84
CA ASP A 519 10.23 -10.79 10.21
C ASP A 519 9.74 -9.37 10.57
N ASP A 520 9.15 -9.19 11.76
CA ASP A 520 8.72 -7.91 12.32
C ASP A 520 9.45 -7.63 13.66
N PHE A 521 9.64 -6.36 14.01
CA PHE A 521 10.18 -6.00 15.33
C PHE A 521 9.22 -6.35 16.47
N ALA A 522 9.79 -6.75 17.61
CA ALA A 522 9.03 -7.14 18.79
C ALA A 522 8.36 -5.96 19.52
N THR A 523 8.93 -4.75 19.40
CA THR A 523 8.45 -3.51 20.02
C THR A 523 8.63 -2.33 19.06
N SER A 524 7.85 -1.26 19.25
CA SER A 524 7.97 -0.06 18.41
C SER A 524 9.26 0.72 18.72
N ALA A 525 9.84 0.55 19.90
CA ALA A 525 11.14 1.13 20.23
C ALA A 525 12.29 0.54 19.40
N ARG A 526 12.24 -0.77 19.09
CA ARG A 526 13.21 -1.43 18.20
C ARG A 526 13.04 -1.03 16.74
N GLU A 527 11.79 -0.88 16.30
CA GLU A 527 11.48 -0.34 14.97
C GLU A 527 12.08 1.05 14.77
N LEU A 528 11.90 1.95 15.75
CA LEU A 528 12.49 3.29 15.70
C LEU A 528 14.02 3.31 15.83
N ALA A 529 14.60 2.33 16.53
CA ALA A 529 16.04 2.16 16.63
C ALA A 529 16.68 1.69 15.31
N GLY A 530 15.92 0.91 14.53
CA GLY A 530 16.31 0.37 13.22
C GLY A 530 16.02 1.27 12.02
N ASP A 531 15.37 2.42 12.22
CA ASP A 531 15.21 3.48 11.21
C ASP A 531 16.36 4.48 11.36
N LEU A 532 17.45 4.24 10.61
CA LEU A 532 18.72 4.98 10.65
C LEU A 532 18.76 6.14 9.64
N ASN A 533 17.64 6.45 9.00
CA ASN A 533 17.54 7.57 8.07
C ASN A 533 16.39 8.54 8.41
N GLY A 534 15.52 8.16 9.36
CA GLY A 534 14.45 8.98 9.90
C GLY A 534 13.26 9.17 8.96
N ASP A 535 13.10 8.32 7.95
CA ASP A 535 11.97 8.39 7.01
C ASP A 535 10.69 7.72 7.53
N GLY A 536 10.78 7.08 8.70
CA GLY A 536 9.65 6.44 9.38
C GLY A 536 9.36 5.03 8.89
N ALA A 537 10.26 4.39 8.15
CA ALA A 537 10.22 2.98 7.82
C ALA A 537 11.62 2.35 7.99
N VAL A 538 11.65 1.04 8.27
CA VAL A 538 12.89 0.26 8.23
C VAL A 538 12.96 -0.45 6.88
N ASP A 539 13.89 -0.02 6.03
CA ASP A 539 14.02 -0.49 4.65
C ASP A 539 15.49 -0.81 4.26
N PRO A 540 15.76 -1.28 3.03
CA PRO A 540 17.12 -1.65 2.61
C PRO A 540 18.17 -0.52 2.74
N SER A 541 17.73 0.74 2.81
CA SER A 541 18.59 1.91 3.05
C SER A 541 19.13 1.90 4.49
N ASP A 542 18.30 1.53 5.47
CA ASP A 542 18.69 1.39 6.87
C ASP A 542 19.62 0.19 7.09
N SER A 543 19.31 -0.93 6.43
CA SER A 543 20.19 -2.11 6.41
C SER A 543 21.59 -1.74 5.91
N SER A 544 21.66 -0.99 4.81
CA SER A 544 22.93 -0.52 4.26
C SER A 544 23.66 0.44 5.21
N ALA A 545 22.91 1.31 5.91
CA ALA A 545 23.47 2.28 6.84
C ALA A 545 24.05 1.60 8.09
N ILE A 546 23.31 0.67 8.70
CA ILE A 546 23.75 -0.04 9.91
C ILE A 546 24.89 -1.02 9.63
N GLU A 547 24.95 -1.64 8.44
CA GLU A 547 26.08 -2.49 8.03
C GLU A 547 27.40 -1.70 7.95
N ILE A 548 27.35 -0.45 7.50
CA ILE A 548 28.53 0.43 7.45
C ILE A 548 28.99 0.78 8.86
N VAL A 549 28.06 1.07 9.77
CA VAL A 549 28.37 1.29 11.20
C VAL A 549 28.97 0.03 11.82
N ALA A 550 28.37 -1.14 11.61
CA ALA A 550 28.85 -2.43 12.12
C ALA A 550 30.24 -2.81 11.59
N SER A 551 30.61 -2.32 10.40
CA SER A 551 31.96 -2.47 9.85
C SER A 551 33.00 -1.50 10.46
N GLY A 552 32.57 -0.58 11.32
CA GLY A 552 33.40 0.46 11.94
C GLY A 552 33.81 1.57 10.98
N MET A 553 33.07 1.74 9.88
CA MET A 553 33.36 2.72 8.82
C MET A 553 32.59 4.04 8.97
N ALA A 554 31.63 4.09 9.89
CA ALA A 554 30.82 5.27 10.20
C ALA A 554 30.36 5.20 11.66
N ASP A 555 29.97 6.35 12.20
CA ASP A 555 29.40 6.49 13.55
C ASP A 555 27.91 6.86 13.47
N ILE A 556 27.19 6.65 14.57
CA ILE A 556 25.76 7.00 14.67
C ILE A 556 25.60 8.43 15.20
N ASP A 557 24.83 9.24 14.49
CA ASP A 557 24.21 10.45 15.02
C ASP A 557 22.93 10.08 15.74
N PHE A 558 23.01 9.89 17.05
CA PHE A 558 21.85 9.56 17.86
C PHE A 558 20.75 10.63 17.76
N VAL A 559 21.13 11.91 17.70
CA VAL A 559 20.19 13.05 17.74
C VAL A 559 19.42 13.16 16.44
N ASN A 560 20.13 13.15 15.30
CA ASN A 560 19.49 13.22 14.00
C ASN A 560 18.99 11.85 13.50
N ARG A 561 19.24 10.78 14.26
CA ARG A 561 18.91 9.39 13.90
C ARG A 561 19.47 9.00 12.53
N THR A 562 20.73 9.38 12.28
CA THR A 562 21.40 9.16 10.99
C THR A 562 22.81 8.61 11.16
N VAL A 563 23.42 8.15 10.07
CA VAL A 563 24.81 7.69 10.04
C VAL A 563 25.74 8.82 9.56
N ILE A 564 26.84 9.05 10.27
CA ILE A 564 27.88 10.03 9.95
C ILE A 564 29.16 9.31 9.50
N TYR A 565 29.70 9.72 8.35
CA TYR A 565 30.91 9.17 7.74
C TYR A 565 32.19 9.92 8.09
#